data_AF-A0A8T0RRQ1-F1
#
_entry.id   AF-A0A8T0RRQ1-F1
#
_cell.length_a   1.000
_cell.length_b   1.000
_cell.length_c   1.000
_cell.angle_alpha   90.00
_cell.angle_beta   90.00
_cell.angle_gamma   90.00
#
_symmetry.space_group_name_H-M   'P 1'
#
loop_
_entity.id
_entity.type
_entity.pdbx_description
1 polymer ?
#
loop_
_entity_poly.entity_id
_entity_poly.type
_entity_poly.pdbx_seq_one_letter_code
_entity_poly.pdbx_strand_id
1 'polypeptide(L)'
;MDFSLLLALTAIALPVLLHLLTGARKPRPGAAKLPPGSLGLPVIGQSLGLLGAMRANTAERWIQDLVDRYGPVSKLSLFGAPTVLLTGPAANKFVFFSGALATKQPLSMRRILGEKNILDLNGAEHKRFRGALAEFLKPDMLRLYVGRIDGEVRRHLDESWAGRATVTA
;
A
#
# COMPACT_ATOMS: atom_id res chain seq x y z
N MET A 1 7.61 13.22 38.87
CA MET A 1 8.09 12.80 37.54
C MET A 1 9.58 12.64 37.65
N ASP A 2 10.09 11.43 37.46
CA ASP A 2 11.50 11.12 37.69
C ASP A 2 12.37 11.91 36.71
N PHE A 3 13.44 12.53 37.22
CA PHE A 3 14.36 13.35 36.42
C PHE A 3 14.89 12.58 35.19
N SER A 4 15.07 11.26 35.33
CA SER A 4 15.44 10.33 34.27
C SER A 4 14.42 10.25 33.13
N LEU A 5 13.12 10.32 33.42
CA LEU A 5 12.05 10.32 32.41
C LEU A 5 12.04 11.64 31.63
N LEU A 6 12.29 12.76 32.32
CA LEU A 6 12.37 14.07 31.67
C LEU A 6 13.55 14.13 30.69
N LEU A 7 14.71 13.59 31.10
CA LEU A 7 15.93 13.53 30.28
C LEU A 7 15.76 12.61 29.05
N ALA A 8 15.07 11.48 29.21
CA ALA A 8 14.76 10.59 28.09
C ALA A 8 13.81 11.25 27.08
N LEU A 9 12.77 11.96 27.56
CA LEU A 9 11.82 12.66 26.70
C LEU A 9 12.47 13.80 25.92
N THR A 10 13.34 14.59 26.55
CA THR A 10 14.05 15.70 25.88
C THR A 10 15.06 15.19 24.86
N ALA A 11 15.78 14.10 25.17
CA ALA A 11 16.72 13.46 24.25
C ALA A 11 16.06 12.90 22.99
N ILE A 12 14.78 12.48 23.05
CA ILE A 12 13.99 12.04 21.89
C ILE A 12 13.33 13.24 21.18
N ALA A 13 12.80 14.20 21.93
CA ALA A 13 12.09 15.35 21.38
C ALA A 13 13.01 16.29 20.60
N LEU A 14 14.25 16.51 21.06
CA LEU A 14 15.20 17.41 20.44
C LEU A 14 15.59 17.01 18.99
N PRO A 15 15.99 15.75 18.70
CA PRO A 15 16.27 15.32 17.32
C PRO A 15 15.02 15.28 16.45
N VAL A 16 13.86 14.95 17.00
CA VAL A 16 12.58 15.02 16.26
C VAL A 16 12.26 16.47 15.89
N LEU A 17 12.44 17.41 16.82
CA LEU A 17 12.24 18.84 16.59
C LEU A 17 13.24 19.39 15.57
N LEU A 18 14.52 19.04 15.69
CA LEU A 18 15.55 19.39 14.70
C LEU A 18 15.24 18.81 13.32
N HIS A 19 14.73 17.59 13.25
CA HIS A 19 14.35 16.96 11.98
C HIS A 19 13.10 17.63 11.37
N LEU A 20 12.12 18.01 12.18
CA LEU A 20 10.95 18.80 11.77
C LEU A 20 11.36 20.17 11.23
N LEU A 21 12.28 20.85 11.92
CA LEU A 21 12.78 22.17 11.54
C LEU A 21 13.67 22.13 10.29
N THR A 22 14.43 21.05 10.08
CA THR A 22 15.32 20.88 8.91
C THR A 22 14.65 20.21 7.71
N GLY A 23 13.48 19.58 7.91
CA GLY A 23 12.69 18.91 6.86
C GLY A 23 12.07 19.85 5.83
N ALA A 24 11.94 21.14 6.15
CA ALA A 24 11.54 22.19 5.22
C ALA A 24 12.72 22.63 4.33
N ARG A 25 13.27 21.71 3.53
CA ARG A 25 14.24 22.10 2.50
C ARG A 25 13.55 23.04 1.50
N LYS A 26 13.95 24.31 1.47
CA LYS A 26 13.58 25.25 0.39
C LYS A 26 13.95 24.62 -0.95
N PRO A 27 13.04 24.58 -1.94
CA PRO A 27 13.37 24.07 -3.26
C PRO A 27 14.54 24.88 -3.85
N ARG A 28 15.54 24.18 -4.38
CA ARG A 28 16.67 24.83 -5.08
C ARG A 28 16.13 25.59 -6.29
N PRO A 29 16.61 26.82 -6.59
CA PRO A 29 16.26 27.52 -7.81
C PRO A 29 16.60 26.63 -9.03
N GLY A 30 15.62 26.34 -9.89
CA GLY A 30 15.78 25.46 -11.05
C GLY A 30 15.42 23.99 -10.85
N ALA A 31 14.98 23.57 -9.65
CA ALA A 31 14.40 22.23 -9.46
C ALA A 31 13.07 22.11 -10.22
N ALA A 32 12.89 21.00 -10.95
CA ALA A 32 11.63 20.68 -11.61
C ALA A 32 10.46 20.85 -10.63
N LYS A 33 9.37 21.48 -11.10
CA LYS A 33 8.17 21.69 -10.28
C LYS A 33 7.60 20.33 -9.89
N LEU A 34 7.76 19.96 -8.61
CA LEU A 34 7.16 18.76 -8.06
C LEU A 34 5.63 18.92 -8.03
N PRO A 35 4.87 17.81 -8.09
CA PRO A 35 3.43 17.85 -7.90
C PRO A 35 3.03 18.54 -6.58
N PRO A 36 1.85 19.18 -6.54
CA PRO A 36 1.29 19.74 -5.31
C PRO A 36 1.08 18.64 -4.25
N GLY A 37 1.04 19.00 -2.97
CA GLY A 37 0.78 18.05 -1.88
C GLY A 37 1.75 18.18 -0.71
N SER A 38 1.45 17.48 0.38
CA SER A 38 2.22 17.47 1.62
C SER A 38 2.83 16.10 1.88
N LEU A 39 4.11 16.07 2.24
CA LEU A 39 4.78 14.84 2.67
C LEU A 39 4.31 14.37 4.06
N GLY A 40 3.53 15.16 4.79
CA GLY A 40 3.01 14.78 6.11
C GLY A 40 4.06 14.81 7.21
N LEU A 41 3.88 13.94 8.22
CA LEU A 41 4.80 13.84 9.36
C LEU A 41 6.18 13.32 8.90
N PRO A 42 7.28 13.70 9.56
CA PRO A 42 8.58 13.12 9.28
C PRO A 42 8.56 11.61 9.46
N VAL A 43 9.31 10.90 8.60
CA VAL A 43 9.44 9.43 8.58
C VAL A 43 8.14 8.70 8.21
N ILE A 44 7.02 8.94 8.88
CA ILE A 44 5.78 8.16 8.69
C ILE A 44 4.90 8.74 7.58
N GLY A 45 5.00 10.03 7.30
CA GLY A 45 4.20 10.70 6.28
C GLY A 45 2.72 10.70 6.62
N GLN A 46 1.90 10.22 5.67
CA GLN A 46 0.45 10.08 5.81
C GLN A 46 0.00 8.62 6.03
N SER A 47 0.94 7.71 6.31
CA SER A 47 0.69 6.26 6.37
C SER A 47 -0.37 5.86 7.39
N LEU A 48 -0.41 6.50 8.57
CA LEU A 48 -1.40 6.19 9.60
C LEU A 48 -2.81 6.56 9.16
N GLY A 49 -2.96 7.64 8.38
CA GLY A 49 -4.23 8.04 7.79
C GLY A 49 -4.73 6.97 6.81
N LEU A 50 -3.84 6.52 5.92
CA LEU A 50 -4.17 5.44 4.97
C LEU A 50 -4.52 4.12 5.71
N LEU A 51 -3.71 3.70 6.68
CA LEU A 51 -3.96 2.46 7.43
C LEU A 51 -5.26 2.52 8.24
N GLY A 52 -5.55 3.67 8.85
CA GLY A 52 -6.83 3.92 9.53
C GLY A 52 -8.01 3.82 8.57
N ALA A 53 -7.89 4.44 7.39
CA ALA A 53 -8.92 4.37 6.35
C ALA A 53 -9.11 2.94 5.81
N MET A 54 -8.04 2.17 5.60
CA MET A 54 -8.14 0.76 5.22
C MET A 54 -8.85 -0.07 6.30
N ARG A 55 -8.51 0.14 7.58
CA ARG A 55 -9.16 -0.55 8.70
C ARG A 55 -10.65 -0.21 8.81
N ALA A 56 -11.02 1.03 8.49
CA ALA A 56 -12.41 1.50 8.50
C ALA A 56 -13.17 1.21 7.19
N ASN A 57 -12.52 0.58 6.19
CA ASN A 57 -13.06 0.37 4.84
C ASN A 57 -13.52 1.68 4.15
N THR A 58 -12.70 2.74 4.29
CA THR A 58 -12.92 4.08 3.71
C THR A 58 -11.69 4.58 2.93
N ALA A 59 -10.85 3.67 2.43
CA ALA A 59 -9.62 4.02 1.72
C ALA A 59 -9.89 4.82 0.44
N GLU A 60 -10.96 4.50 -0.27
CA GLU A 60 -11.39 5.20 -1.49
C GLU A 60 -11.73 6.66 -1.18
N ARG A 61 -12.44 6.92 -0.08
CA ARG A 61 -12.76 8.28 0.36
C ARG A 61 -11.49 9.05 0.74
N TRP A 62 -10.57 8.41 1.45
CA TRP A 62 -9.29 9.01 1.81
C TRP A 62 -8.46 9.41 0.57
N ILE A 63 -8.48 8.59 -0.48
CA ILE A 63 -7.86 8.94 -1.78
C ILE A 63 -8.61 10.10 -2.43
N GLN A 64 -9.94 10.08 -2.43
CA GLN A 64 -10.76 11.14 -3.02
C GLN A 64 -10.50 12.50 -2.35
N ASP A 65 -10.41 12.54 -1.02
CA ASP A 65 -10.10 13.77 -0.27
C ASP A 65 -8.74 14.38 -0.67
N LEU A 66 -7.75 13.53 -0.99
CA LEU A 66 -6.45 13.98 -1.50
C LEU A 66 -6.55 14.54 -2.92
N VAL A 67 -7.35 13.89 -3.76
CA VAL A 67 -7.62 14.36 -5.14
C VAL A 67 -8.34 15.70 -5.11
N ASP A 68 -9.35 15.86 -4.27
CA ASP A 68 -10.12 17.11 -4.15
C ASP A 68 -9.24 18.26 -3.62
N ARG A 69 -8.31 17.95 -2.70
CA ARG A 69 -7.43 18.94 -2.09
C ARG A 69 -6.23 19.33 -2.95
N TYR A 70 -5.59 18.38 -3.62
CA TYR A 70 -4.31 18.58 -4.30
C TYR A 70 -4.35 18.30 -5.80
N GLY A 71 -5.46 17.78 -6.32
CA GLY A 71 -5.62 17.38 -7.70
C GLY A 71 -5.23 15.92 -7.97
N PRO A 72 -5.46 15.44 -9.20
CA PRO A 72 -5.33 14.04 -9.57
C PRO A 72 -3.87 13.54 -9.64
N VAL A 73 -2.90 14.45 -9.62
CA VAL A 73 -1.46 14.17 -9.54
C VAL A 73 -0.88 14.97 -8.38
N SER A 74 -0.55 14.29 -7.29
CA SER A 74 -0.10 14.93 -6.06
C SER A 74 0.99 14.13 -5.34
N LYS A 75 1.78 14.81 -4.51
CA LYS A 75 2.84 14.18 -3.70
C LYS A 75 2.39 13.95 -2.27
N LEU A 76 2.87 12.86 -1.70
CA LEU A 76 2.72 12.49 -0.31
C LEU A 76 3.91 11.64 0.16
N SER A 77 3.88 11.16 1.40
CA SER A 77 4.80 10.13 1.86
C SER A 77 3.99 8.98 2.46
N LEU A 78 4.27 7.76 2.01
CA LEU A 78 3.67 6.53 2.48
C LEU A 78 4.77 5.52 2.80
N PHE A 79 4.63 4.85 3.94
CA PHE A 79 5.52 3.81 4.44
C PHE A 79 7.02 4.21 4.43
N GLY A 80 7.31 5.47 4.74
CA GLY A 80 8.67 6.01 4.75
C GLY A 80 9.24 6.42 3.39
N ALA A 81 8.44 6.36 2.33
CA ALA A 81 8.86 6.72 0.98
C ALA A 81 8.05 7.93 0.43
N PRO A 82 8.73 8.97 -0.08
CA PRO A 82 8.08 9.98 -0.92
C PRO A 82 7.40 9.30 -2.11
N THR A 83 6.12 9.59 -2.30
CA THR A 83 5.23 8.93 -3.25
C THR A 83 4.48 9.98 -4.06
N VAL A 84 4.23 9.69 -5.33
CA VAL A 84 3.32 10.46 -6.17
C VAL A 84 2.04 9.66 -6.35
N LEU A 85 0.92 10.22 -5.90
CA LEU A 85 -0.42 9.72 -6.19
C LEU A 85 -0.78 10.14 -7.61
N LEU A 86 -1.18 9.15 -8.42
CA LEU A 86 -1.69 9.36 -9.76
C LEU A 86 -3.09 8.74 -9.82
N THR A 87 -4.07 9.50 -10.31
CA THR A 87 -5.47 9.05 -10.39
C THR A 87 -6.05 9.31 -11.78
N GLY A 88 -7.02 8.47 -12.16
CA GLY A 88 -7.75 8.56 -13.43
C GLY A 88 -7.23 7.64 -14.54
N PRO A 89 -7.98 7.48 -15.64
CA PRO A 89 -7.69 6.49 -16.67
C PRO A 89 -6.34 6.69 -17.37
N ALA A 90 -5.95 7.94 -17.64
CA ALA A 90 -4.67 8.27 -18.27
C ALA A 90 -3.48 7.91 -17.37
N ALA A 91 -3.59 8.18 -16.07
CA ALA A 91 -2.61 7.77 -15.07
C ALA A 91 -2.48 6.24 -15.00
N ASN A 92 -3.60 5.52 -14.95
CA ASN A 92 -3.60 4.06 -14.93
C ASN A 92 -2.91 3.49 -16.17
N LYS A 93 -3.22 4.03 -17.36
CA LYS A 93 -2.55 3.62 -18.60
C LYS A 93 -1.04 3.88 -18.52
N PHE A 94 -0.62 5.04 -18.02
CA PHE A 94 0.79 5.34 -17.82
C PHE A 94 1.46 4.35 -16.85
N VAL A 95 0.85 4.07 -15.71
CA VAL A 95 1.41 3.16 -14.70
C VAL A 95 1.52 1.73 -15.20
N PHE A 96 0.51 1.21 -15.89
CA PHE A 96 0.48 -0.19 -16.34
C PHE A 96 1.23 -0.47 -17.65
N PHE A 97 1.43 0.54 -18.50
CA PHE A 97 2.04 0.35 -19.82
C PHE A 97 3.39 1.04 -19.99
N SER A 98 3.82 1.90 -19.06
CA SER A 98 5.16 2.47 -19.14
C SER A 98 6.21 1.44 -18.73
N GLY A 99 7.26 1.28 -19.54
CA GLY A 99 8.47 0.56 -19.14
C GLY A 99 9.39 1.36 -18.21
N ALA A 100 9.00 2.59 -17.86
CA ALA A 100 9.79 3.51 -17.05
C ALA A 100 9.59 3.28 -15.54
N LEU A 101 8.57 2.51 -15.15
CA LEU A 101 8.25 2.23 -13.76
C LEU A 101 8.49 0.74 -13.46
N ALA A 102 8.95 0.47 -12.25
CA ALA A 102 9.09 -0.88 -11.70
C ALA A 102 8.16 -1.02 -10.50
N THR A 103 7.56 -2.20 -10.34
CA THR A 103 6.75 -2.51 -9.16
C THR A 103 7.67 -2.61 -7.95
N LYS A 104 7.26 -1.98 -6.85
CA LYS A 104 7.97 -2.02 -5.58
C LYS A 104 6.99 -2.06 -4.44
N GLN A 105 7.20 -3.00 -3.52
CA GLN A 105 6.35 -3.14 -2.33
C GLN A 105 6.97 -2.50 -1.09
N PRO A 106 6.15 -2.15 -0.07
CA PRO A 106 6.65 -1.81 1.25
C PRO A 106 7.55 -2.91 1.83
N LEU A 107 8.50 -2.53 2.68
CA LEU A 107 9.43 -3.47 3.30
C LEU A 107 8.72 -4.58 4.10
N SER A 108 7.59 -4.27 4.73
CA SER A 108 6.76 -5.24 5.45
C SER A 108 6.27 -6.37 4.54
N MET A 109 5.80 -6.05 3.32
CA MET A 109 5.33 -7.04 2.36
C MET A 109 6.45 -7.98 1.91
N ARG A 110 7.65 -7.44 1.67
CA ARG A 110 8.83 -8.26 1.32
C ARG A 110 9.25 -9.20 2.45
N ARG A 111 9.13 -8.78 3.71
CA ARG A 111 9.42 -9.63 4.87
C ARG A 111 8.41 -10.78 5.04
N ILE A 112 7.14 -10.54 4.70
CA ILE A 112 6.07 -11.54 4.85
C ILE A 112 6.07 -12.52 3.68
N LEU A 113 6.12 -12.00 2.44
CA LEU A 113 5.97 -12.81 1.23
C LEU A 113 7.30 -13.34 0.68
N GLY A 114 8.41 -12.94 1.29
CA GLY A 114 9.76 -13.24 0.82
C GLY A 114 10.26 -12.25 -0.24
N GLU A 115 11.58 -12.27 -0.45
CA GLU A 115 12.27 -11.33 -1.35
C GLU A 115 11.94 -11.53 -2.83
N LYS A 116 11.50 -12.74 -3.21
CA LYS A 116 11.14 -13.11 -4.59
C LYS A 116 9.64 -13.41 -4.72
N ASN A 117 8.81 -12.45 -4.34
CA ASN A 117 7.36 -12.56 -4.47
C ASN A 117 6.84 -11.92 -5.77
N ILE A 118 5.71 -12.40 -6.29
CA ILE A 118 5.14 -11.93 -7.55
C ILE A 118 4.79 -10.44 -7.57
N LEU A 119 4.57 -9.83 -6.39
CA LEU A 119 4.23 -8.41 -6.27
C LEU A 119 5.46 -7.48 -6.31
N ASP A 120 6.68 -8.02 -6.24
CA ASP A 120 7.94 -7.26 -6.23
C ASP A 120 8.89 -7.67 -7.38
N LEU A 121 8.68 -8.84 -7.99
CA LEU A 121 9.41 -9.26 -9.20
C LEU A 121 9.10 -8.32 -10.38
N ASN A 122 10.11 -8.11 -11.23
CA ASN A 122 9.99 -7.28 -12.44
C ASN A 122 10.55 -8.00 -13.67
N GLY A 123 10.20 -7.50 -14.87
CA GLY A 123 10.79 -7.96 -16.14
C GLY A 123 10.67 -9.46 -16.41
N ALA A 124 11.79 -10.09 -16.80
CA ALA A 124 11.84 -11.49 -17.20
C ALA A 124 11.53 -12.47 -16.04
N GLU A 125 11.96 -12.14 -14.82
CA GLU A 125 11.68 -12.98 -13.64
C GLU A 125 10.17 -12.98 -13.32
N HIS A 126 9.54 -11.80 -13.34
CA HIS A 126 8.10 -11.68 -13.19
C HIS A 126 7.36 -12.44 -14.29
N LYS A 127 7.78 -12.30 -15.57
CA LYS A 127 7.16 -13.00 -16.70
C LYS A 127 7.22 -14.52 -16.54
N ARG A 128 8.37 -15.05 -16.12
CA ARG A 128 8.55 -16.50 -15.88
C ARG A 128 7.64 -16.99 -14.76
N PHE A 129 7.63 -16.30 -13.61
CA PHE A 129 6.81 -16.69 -12.46
C PHE A 129 5.31 -16.59 -12.78
N ARG A 130 4.88 -15.49 -13.40
CA ARG A 130 3.50 -15.31 -13.86
C ARG A 130 3.08 -16.38 -14.85
N GLY A 131 3.96 -16.75 -15.78
CA GLY A 131 3.71 -17.83 -16.75
C GLY A 131 3.43 -19.17 -16.07
N ALA A 132 4.25 -19.53 -15.08
CA ALA A 132 4.03 -20.77 -14.31
C ALA A 132 2.71 -20.75 -13.52
N LEU A 133 2.37 -19.63 -12.87
CA LEU A 133 1.08 -19.49 -12.18
C LEU A 133 -0.12 -19.59 -13.13
N ALA A 134 -0.02 -18.99 -14.32
CA ALA A 134 -1.10 -18.94 -15.28
C ALA A 134 -1.53 -20.34 -15.77
N GLU A 135 -0.61 -21.32 -15.78
CA GLU A 135 -0.92 -22.71 -16.13
C GLU A 135 -2.00 -23.32 -15.22
N PHE A 136 -1.97 -23.02 -13.92
CA PHE A 136 -2.97 -23.49 -12.95
C PHE A 136 -4.31 -22.75 -13.05
N LEU A 137 -4.33 -21.58 -13.70
CA LEU A 137 -5.51 -20.73 -13.85
C LEU A 137 -6.14 -20.85 -15.25
N LYS A 138 -5.71 -21.82 -16.05
CA LYS A 138 -6.32 -22.10 -17.35
C LYS A 138 -7.77 -22.57 -17.19
N PRO A 139 -8.67 -22.24 -18.13
CA PRO A 139 -10.08 -22.63 -18.04
C PRO A 139 -10.31 -24.12 -17.76
N ASP A 140 -9.55 -25.00 -18.43
CA ASP A 140 -9.68 -26.45 -18.24
C ASP A 140 -9.22 -26.89 -16.84
N MET A 141 -8.16 -26.27 -16.30
CA MET A 141 -7.73 -26.52 -14.92
C MET A 141 -8.75 -26.01 -13.91
N LEU A 142 -9.30 -24.81 -14.13
CA LEU A 142 -10.32 -24.23 -13.26
C LEU A 142 -11.57 -25.10 -13.19
N ARG A 143 -12.02 -25.67 -14.32
CA ARG A 143 -13.17 -26.60 -14.36
C ARG A 143 -12.99 -27.81 -13.45
N LEU A 144 -11.76 -28.33 -13.33
CA LEU A 144 -11.45 -29.43 -12.43
C LEU A 144 -11.56 -29.03 -10.95
N TYR A 145 -11.33 -27.75 -10.63
CA TYR A 145 -11.42 -27.24 -9.26
C TYR A 145 -12.84 -26.86 -8.85
N VAL A 146 -13.73 -26.51 -9.78
CA VAL A 146 -15.10 -26.06 -9.46
C VAL A 146 -15.84 -27.04 -8.56
N GLY A 147 -15.83 -28.34 -8.88
CA GLY A 147 -16.51 -29.35 -8.08
C GLY A 147 -15.96 -29.48 -6.65
N ARG A 148 -14.63 -29.35 -6.48
CA ARG A 148 -14.00 -29.37 -5.16
C ARG A 148 -14.34 -28.11 -4.36
N ILE A 149 -14.30 -26.94 -5.00
CA ILE A 149 -14.65 -25.66 -4.38
C ILE A 149 -16.11 -25.68 -3.94
N ASP A 150 -17.04 -26.11 -4.81
CA ASP A 150 -18.46 -26.24 -4.48
C ASP A 150 -18.69 -27.20 -3.31
N GLY A 151 -18.01 -28.34 -3.30
CA GLY A 151 -18.06 -29.30 -2.19
C GLY A 151 -17.61 -28.71 -0.85
N GLU A 152 -16.47 -28.01 -0.81
CA GLU A 152 -15.99 -27.37 0.43
C GLU A 152 -16.90 -26.24 0.90
N VAL A 153 -17.45 -25.46 -0.04
CA VAL A 153 -18.41 -24.39 0.27
C VAL A 153 -19.67 -24.99 0.89
N ARG A 154 -20.27 -26.02 0.29
CA ARG A 154 -21.47 -26.69 0.83
C ARG A 154 -21.20 -27.27 2.21
N ARG A 155 -20.09 -28.00 2.37
CA ARG A 155 -19.69 -28.57 3.65
C ARG A 155 -19.59 -27.50 4.74
N HIS A 156 -18.95 -26.37 4.44
CA HIS A 156 -18.83 -25.27 5.40
C HIS A 156 -20.20 -24.65 5.74
N LEU A 157 -21.08 -24.47 4.76
CA LEU A 157 -22.44 -23.97 4.98
C LEU A 157 -23.26 -24.91 5.87
N ASP A 158 -23.21 -26.22 5.60
CA ASP A 158 -23.98 -27.21 6.37
C ASP A 158 -23.47 -27.31 7.81
N GLU A 159 -22.15 -27.33 8.03
CA GLU A 159 -21.56 -27.47 9.37
C GLU A 159 -21.66 -26.18 10.21
N SER A 160 -21.49 -25.01 9.58
CA SER A 160 -21.25 -23.75 10.29
C SER A 160 -22.39 -22.73 10.19
N TRP A 161 -23.33 -22.89 9.24
CA TRP A 161 -24.38 -21.89 8.98
C TRP A 161 -25.79 -22.47 9.09
N ALA A 162 -26.02 -23.69 8.58
CA ALA A 162 -27.34 -24.29 8.53
C ALA A 162 -27.97 -24.39 9.93
N GLY A 163 -29.20 -23.86 10.06
CA GLY A 163 -29.95 -23.86 11.31
C GLY A 163 -29.45 -22.87 12.38
N ARG A 164 -28.45 -22.02 12.08
CA ARG A 164 -27.94 -21.01 13.02
C ARG A 164 -28.48 -19.63 12.71
N ALA A 165 -28.97 -18.92 13.73
CA ALA A 165 -29.46 -17.54 13.60
C ALA A 165 -28.33 -16.51 13.41
N THR A 166 -27.11 -16.86 13.82
CA THR A 166 -25.91 -16.04 13.70
C THR A 166 -24.72 -16.91 13.32
N VAL A 167 -23.94 -16.44 12.35
CA VAL A 167 -22.68 -17.08 11.93
C VAL A 167 -21.54 -16.34 12.62
N THR A 168 -20.75 -17.07 13.41
CA THR A 168 -19.50 -16.55 13.98
C THR A 168 -18.37 -16.76 12.98
N ALA A 169 -17.62 -15.69 12.72
CA ALA A 169 -16.45 -15.70 11.84
C ALA A 169 -15.29 -16.53 12.42
#